data_AF-A0A1B8H8A9-F1
#
_entry.id   AF-A0A1B8H8A9-F1
#
_cell.length_a   1.000
_cell.length_b   1.000
_cell.length_c   1.000
_cell.angle_alpha   90.00
_cell.angle_beta   90.00
_cell.angle_gamma   90.00
#
_symmetry.space_group_name_H-M   'P 1'
#
loop_
_entity.id
_entity.type
_entity.pdbx_description
1 polymer ?
#
loop_
_entity_poly.entity_id
_entity_poly.type
_entity_poly.pdbx_seq_one_letter_code
_entity_poly.pdbx_strand_id
1 'polypeptide(L)'
;MKGKGTTLTDLNEAYRNQGRHIAVRYIRAQSSFFKGKTDSIFFECYCAAEKHQPRGRAYQRIMSLENAAITKCFAELQRAIKDGTNELD
;
A
#
# COMPACT_ATOMS: atom_id res chain seq x y z
N MET A 1 8.53 19.93 1.74
CA MET A 1 8.65 18.72 0.88
C MET A 1 7.26 18.34 0.39
N LYS A 2 7.00 18.41 -0.92
CA LYS A 2 5.71 17.99 -1.50
C LYS A 2 5.54 16.49 -1.23
N GLY A 3 4.61 16.14 -0.34
CA GLY A 3 4.16 14.76 -0.22
C GLY A 3 3.54 14.35 -1.55
N LYS A 4 4.29 13.62 -2.38
CA LYS A 4 3.69 12.87 -3.48
C LYS A 4 2.72 11.92 -2.79
N GLY A 5 1.41 12.15 -2.94
CA GLY A 5 0.41 11.24 -2.43
C GLY A 5 0.78 9.81 -2.84
N THR A 6 0.55 8.85 -1.94
CA THR A 6 0.90 7.46 -2.19
C THR A 6 0.23 7.03 -3.49
N THR A 7 1.03 6.77 -4.52
CA THR A 7 0.47 6.45 -5.84
C THR A 7 -0.19 5.07 -5.76
N LEU A 8 -1.12 4.80 -6.67
CA LEU A 8 -1.73 3.48 -6.79
C LEU A 8 -0.66 2.37 -6.94
N THR A 9 0.44 2.69 -7.63
CA THR A 9 1.60 1.80 -7.77
C THR A 9 2.22 1.51 -6.41
N ASP A 10 2.44 2.53 -5.59
CA ASP A 10 3.04 2.39 -4.25
C ASP A 10 2.14 1.56 -3.31
N LEU A 11 0.81 1.75 -3.39
CA LEU A 11 -0.16 0.95 -2.62
C LEU A 11 -0.13 -0.52 -3.05
N ASN A 12 -0.18 -0.80 -4.34
CA ASN A 12 -0.11 -2.17 -4.86
C ASN A 12 1.20 -2.86 -4.46
N GLU A 13 2.32 -2.14 -4.52
CA GLU A 13 3.61 -2.65 -4.09
C GLU A 13 3.64 -2.93 -2.58
N ALA A 14 3.10 -2.02 -1.76
CA ALA A 14 3.01 -2.20 -0.31
C ALA A 14 2.24 -3.48 0.07
N TYR A 15 1.06 -3.70 -0.52
CA TYR A 15 0.27 -4.91 -0.27
C TYR A 15 0.97 -6.18 -0.76
N ARG A 16 1.64 -6.12 -1.91
CA ARG A 16 2.44 -7.24 -2.43
C ARG A 16 3.58 -7.61 -1.46
N ASN A 17 4.27 -6.60 -0.93
CA ASN A 17 5.35 -6.80 0.03
C ASN A 17 4.85 -7.33 1.36
N GLN A 18 3.70 -6.87 1.85
CA GLN A 18 3.05 -7.44 3.04
C GLN A 18 2.78 -8.94 2.88
N GLY A 19 2.20 -9.35 1.75
CA GLY A 19 1.96 -10.77 1.47
C GLY A 19 3.26 -11.61 1.46
N ARG A 20 4.32 -11.08 0.85
CA ARG A 20 5.65 -11.74 0.86
C ARG A 20 6.23 -11.86 2.26
N HIS A 21 6.14 -10.82 3.08
CA HIS A 21 6.65 -10.87 4.46
C HIS A 21 5.94 -11.91 5.32
N ILE A 22 4.63 -12.07 5.15
CA ILE A 22 3.85 -13.11 5.82
C ILE A 22 4.34 -14.50 5.38
N ALA A 23 4.51 -14.72 4.07
CA ALA A 23 5.05 -15.99 3.57
C ALA A 23 6.44 -16.30 4.13
N VAL A 24 7.35 -15.31 4.16
CA VAL A 24 8.70 -15.49 4.72
C VAL A 24 8.64 -15.90 6.19
N ARG A 25 7.73 -15.33 6.99
CA ARG A 25 7.56 -15.72 8.39
C ARG A 25 7.12 -17.18 8.51
N TYR A 26 6.15 -17.60 7.69
CA TYR A 26 5.69 -18.99 7.66
C TYR A 26 6.81 -19.96 7.24
N ILE A 27 7.54 -19.64 6.17
CA ILE A 27 8.65 -20.45 5.66
C ILE A 27 9.76 -20.60 6.72
N ARG A 28 10.10 -19.51 7.42
CA ARG A 28 11.08 -19.55 8.52
C ARG A 28 10.64 -20.45 9.66
N ALA A 29 9.36 -20.40 10.04
CA ALA A 29 8.81 -21.28 11.07
C ALA A 29 8.83 -22.76 10.66
N GLN A 30 8.78 -23.05 9.36
CA GLN A 30 8.78 -24.40 8.78
C GLN A 30 10.08 -24.72 8.02
N SER A 31 11.21 -24.17 8.47
CA SER A 31 12.48 -24.22 7.72
C SER A 31 12.97 -25.63 7.38
N SER A 32 12.71 -26.62 8.25
CA SER A 32 13.05 -28.02 8.00
C SER A 32 12.27 -28.61 6.80
N PHE A 33 10.98 -28.28 6.69
CA PHE A 33 10.13 -28.72 5.59
C PHE A 33 10.57 -28.12 4.25
N PHE A 34 10.99 -26.86 4.26
CA PHE A 34 11.38 -26.12 3.06
C PHE A 34 12.85 -26.27 2.67
N LYS A 35 13.67 -26.98 3.47
CA LYS A 35 15.08 -27.21 3.17
C LYS A 35 15.22 -27.92 1.82
N GLY A 36 15.93 -27.27 0.88
CA GLY A 36 16.12 -27.78 -0.48
C GLY A 36 14.90 -27.68 -1.40
N LYS A 37 13.79 -27.07 -0.95
CA LYS A 37 12.54 -26.93 -1.73
C LYS A 37 12.33 -25.49 -2.20
N THR A 38 13.31 -24.99 -2.96
CA THR A 38 13.32 -23.61 -3.45
C THR A 38 12.06 -23.24 -4.23
N ASP A 39 11.56 -24.13 -5.07
CA ASP A 39 10.35 -23.87 -5.86
C ASP A 39 9.10 -23.71 -4.99
N SER A 40 8.98 -24.53 -3.93
CA SER A 40 7.87 -24.40 -2.96
C SER A 40 7.94 -23.08 -2.19
N ILE A 41 9.15 -22.61 -1.84
CA ILE A 41 9.36 -21.31 -1.20
C ILE A 41 8.88 -20.18 -2.12
N PHE A 42 9.26 -20.21 -3.40
CA PHE A 42 8.83 -19.22 -4.38
C PHE A 42 7.32 -19.24 -4.62
N PHE A 43 6.74 -20.43 -4.74
CA PHE A 43 5.31 -20.61 -4.92
C PHE A 43 4.51 -20.03 -3.75
N GLU A 44 4.90 -20.33 -2.51
CA GLU A 44 4.24 -19.77 -1.32
C GLU A 44 4.34 -18.24 -1.26
N CYS A 45 5.51 -17.68 -1.57
CA CYS A 45 5.69 -16.23 -1.64
C CYS A 45 4.80 -15.59 -2.71
N TYR A 46 4.63 -16.24 -3.86
CA TYR A 46 3.75 -15.78 -4.94
C TYR A 46 2.28 -15.83 -4.52
N CYS A 47 1.80 -16.96 -4.01
CA CYS A 47 0.42 -17.13 -3.59
C CYS A 47 0.02 -16.18 -2.46
N ALA A 48 0.90 -15.98 -1.47
CA ALA A 48 0.63 -15.03 -0.39
C ALA A 48 0.58 -13.58 -0.90
N ALA A 49 1.49 -13.20 -1.80
CA ALA A 49 1.46 -11.87 -2.43
C ALA A 49 0.15 -11.62 -3.20
N GLU A 50 -0.28 -12.60 -3.98
CA GLU A 50 -1.54 -12.54 -4.75
C GLU A 50 -2.78 -12.46 -3.85
N LYS A 51 -2.82 -13.25 -2.77
CA LYS A 51 -3.95 -13.30 -1.83
C LYS A 51 -4.12 -12.00 -1.05
N HIS A 52 -3.02 -11.36 -0.68
CA HIS A 52 -3.03 -10.12 0.09
C HIS A 52 -3.19 -8.87 -0.77
N GLN A 53 -3.20 -9.00 -2.10
CA GLN A 53 -3.50 -7.89 -2.97
C GLN A 53 -5.01 -7.58 -2.93
N PRO A 54 -5.41 -6.34 -2.58
CA PRO A 54 -6.82 -5.97 -2.59
C PRO A 54 -7.40 -6.04 -4.01
N ARG A 55 -8.58 -6.65 -4.16
CA ARG A 55 -9.28 -6.84 -5.44
C ARG A 55 -10.73 -6.37 -5.38
N GLY A 56 -11.31 -6.10 -6.54
CA GLY A 56 -12.73 -5.80 -6.70
C GLY A 56 -13.20 -4.65 -5.81
N ARG A 57 -14.25 -4.90 -5.01
CA ARG A 57 -14.85 -3.85 -4.15
C ARG A 57 -13.92 -3.34 -3.05
N ALA A 58 -13.04 -4.19 -2.51
CA ALA A 58 -12.07 -3.78 -1.50
C ALA A 58 -11.07 -2.77 -2.09
N TYR A 59 -10.61 -3.04 -3.31
CA TYR A 59 -9.75 -2.15 -4.08
C TYR A 59 -10.43 -0.81 -4.38
N GLN A 60 -11.68 -0.85 -4.87
CA GLN A 60 -12.46 0.37 -5.12
C GLN A 60 -12.61 1.22 -3.85
N ARG A 61 -12.85 0.57 -2.70
CA ARG A 61 -13.03 1.27 -1.42
C ARG A 61 -11.74 1.93 -0.91
N ILE A 62 -10.59 1.25 -1.03
CA ILE A 62 -9.29 1.86 -0.71
C ILE A 62 -9.07 3.09 -1.60
N MET A 63 -9.36 2.98 -2.89
CA MET A 63 -9.19 4.11 -3.80
C MET A 63 -10.11 5.29 -3.51
N SER A 64 -11.37 5.03 -3.15
CA SER A 64 -12.28 6.09 -2.72
C SER A 64 -11.79 6.81 -1.47
N LEU A 65 -11.24 6.08 -0.50
CA LEU A 65 -10.70 6.66 0.74
C LEU A 65 -9.47 7.53 0.48
N GLU A 66 -8.53 7.04 -0.33
CA GLU A 66 -7.33 7.80 -0.70
C GLU A 66 -7.68 9.08 -1.47
N ASN A 67 -8.58 8.99 -2.45
CA ASN A 67 -9.02 10.16 -3.21
C ASN A 67 -9.76 11.18 -2.33
N ALA A 68 -10.57 10.71 -1.36
CA ALA A 68 -11.22 11.60 -0.40
C ALA A 68 -10.19 12.31 0.50
N ALA A 69 -9.17 11.59 0.98
CA ALA A 69 -8.10 12.15 1.79
C ALA A 69 -7.28 13.21 1.02
N ILE A 70 -6.92 12.92 -0.24
CA ILE A 70 -6.24 13.86 -1.13
C ILE A 70 -7.08 15.11 -1.36
N THR A 71 -8.37 14.94 -1.64
CA THR A 71 -9.30 16.05 -1.88
C THR A 71 -9.41 16.96 -0.65
N LYS A 72 -9.51 16.36 0.54
CA LYS A 72 -9.56 17.11 1.81
C LYS A 72 -8.27 17.91 2.03
N CYS A 73 -7.11 17.26 1.88
CA CYS A 73 -5.80 17.90 2.02
C CYS A 73 -5.64 19.07 1.03
N PHE A 74 -6.09 18.88 -0.21
CA PHE A 74 -6.06 19.95 -1.22
C PHE A 74 -6.97 21.13 -0.84
N ALA A 75 -8.18 20.86 -0.36
CA ALA A 75 -9.10 21.91 0.11
C ALA A 75 -8.54 22.70 1.30
N GLU A 76 -7.86 22.02 2.24
CA GLU A 76 -7.17 22.66 3.36
C GLU A 76 -6.01 23.54 2.87
N LEU A 77 -5.23 23.07 1.90
CA LEU A 77 -4.17 23.84 1.25
C LEU A 77 -4.71 25.11 0.56
N GLN A 78 -5.83 25.00 -0.16
CA GLN A 78 -6.47 26.14 -0.81
C GLN A 78 -6.94 27.20 0.19
N ARG A 79 -7.46 26.79 1.35
CA ARG A 79 -7.84 27.70 2.43
C ARG A 79 -6.62 28.40 3.04
N ALA A 80 -5.58 27.64 3.39
CA ALA A 80 -4.36 28.19 3.97
C ALA A 80 -3.69 29.22 3.04
N ILE A 81 -3.69 28.97 1.72
CA ILE A 81 -3.21 29.94 0.73
C ILE A 81 -4.07 31.19 0.75
N LYS A 82 -5.40 31.05 0.66
CA LYS A 82 -6.32 32.19 0.65
C LYS A 82 -6.21 33.06 1.91
N ASP A 83 -6.09 32.44 3.08
CA ASP A 83 -5.99 33.16 4.35
C ASP A 83 -4.64 33.87 4.48
N GLY A 84 -3.53 33.24 4.05
CA GLY A 84 -2.22 33.87 4.01
C GLY A 84 -2.09 35.04 3.02
N THR A 85 -2.88 35.04 1.93
CA THR A 85 -2.92 36.19 1.02
C THR A 85 -3.68 37.39 1.62
N ASN A 86 -4.69 37.14 2.48
CA ASN A 86 -5.46 38.20 3.13
C ASN A 86 -4.73 38.86 4.30
N GLU A 87 -3.67 38.26 4.84
CA GLU A 87 -2.82 38.84 5.90
C GLU A 87 -1.71 39.74 5.36
N LEU A 88 -1.54 39.82 4.04
CA LEU A 88 -0.53 40.61 3.34
C LEU A 88 -1.09 41.88 2.65
N ASP A 89 -2.41 42.09 2.71
CA ASP A 89 -3.11 43.32 2.31
C ASP A 89 -3.46 44.16 3.55
#